data_AF-A0A4Q2A858-F1
#
_entry.id   AF-A0A4Q2A858-F1
#
_cell.length_a   1.000
_cell.length_b   1.000
_cell.length_c   1.000
_cell.angle_alpha   90.00
_cell.angle_beta   90.00
_cell.angle_gamma   90.00
#
_symmetry.space_group_name_H-M   'P 1'
#
loop_
_entity.id
_entity.type
_entity.pdbx_description
1 polymer ?
#
loop_
_entity_poly.entity_id
_entity_poly.type
_entity_poly.pdbx_seq_one_letter_code
_entity_poly.pdbx_strand_id
1 'polypeptide(L)'
;MQIWPWIVMGGGNASGRAHDVWDFLGPSDGNAPVTVLLGVMVTTVWGLARWIFTGGATKIVELQLMDQFGHRRENVTERRGKSVGVAMCIGGGAFLIDCIATSGTGQRNPLMHLTSDIAPVVSGDGYRIVFDYANSGFANWAVLAFGPCLVAVGIVVVRFRNDLPVQAPAFMRKVFPFVWLGFAIMWTAIAFGSTYGTTHCLRSAIAAGEVRMVEGEVSAFEPMPYAGHAMERFCVGQACFPYSDYVMTGGFNNTASHGGPIRAGWPVRVNYVDDVIVKLEVATEK
;
A
#
# COMPACT_ATOMS: atom_id res chain seq x y z
N MET A 1 17.52 21.74 -5.21
CA MET A 1 16.25 22.47 -5.07
C MET A 1 15.13 21.64 -5.68
N GLN A 2 14.30 21.00 -4.85
CA GLN A 2 13.15 20.21 -5.30
C GLN A 2 11.93 21.14 -5.40
N ILE A 3 11.67 21.66 -6.60
CA ILE A 3 10.55 22.59 -6.88
C ILE A 3 9.22 21.82 -7.05
N TRP A 4 9.28 20.53 -7.36
CA TRP A 4 8.12 19.67 -7.62
C TRP A 4 7.11 19.55 -6.47
N PRO A 5 7.51 19.37 -5.20
CA PRO A 5 6.55 19.31 -4.09
C PRO A 5 5.72 20.59 -3.92
N TRP A 6 6.30 21.76 -4.25
CA TRP A 6 5.64 23.07 -4.12
C TRP A 6 4.64 23.35 -5.24
N ILE A 7 4.91 22.88 -6.46
CA ILE A 7 3.96 23.01 -7.59
C ILE A 7 2.72 22.14 -7.34
N VAL A 8 2.91 20.93 -6.80
CA VAL A 8 1.81 20.03 -6.45
C VAL A 8 0.99 20.58 -5.27
N MET A 9 1.65 21.11 -4.23
CA MET A 9 0.96 21.79 -3.12
C MET A 9 0.22 23.06 -3.56
N GLY A 10 0.79 23.87 -4.45
CA GLY A 10 0.18 25.10 -4.95
C GLY A 10 -1.10 24.84 -5.76
N GLY A 11 -1.14 23.77 -6.54
CA GLY A 11 -2.33 23.36 -7.31
C GLY A 11 -3.46 22.81 -6.43
N GLY A 12 -3.13 22.00 -5.42
CA GLY A 12 -4.12 21.45 -4.49
C GLY A 12 -4.81 22.52 -3.65
N ASN A 13 -4.03 23.47 -3.10
CA ASN A 13 -4.56 24.53 -2.22
C ASN A 13 -5.44 25.55 -2.96
N ALA A 14 -5.17 25.80 -4.25
CA ALA A 14 -5.98 26.69 -5.08
C ALA A 14 -7.37 26.10 -5.42
N SER A 15 -7.55 24.79 -5.31
CA SER A 15 -8.82 24.10 -5.62
C SER A 15 -9.77 23.97 -4.43
N GLY A 16 -9.30 24.26 -3.20
CA GLY A 16 -10.09 24.18 -1.96
C GLY A 16 -10.58 22.77 -1.60
N ARG A 17 -10.04 21.71 -2.22
CA ARG A 17 -10.58 20.34 -2.15
C ARG A 17 -9.70 19.28 -1.50
N ALA A 18 -8.46 19.59 -1.15
CA ALA A 18 -7.53 18.61 -0.58
C ALA A 18 -6.95 19.14 0.74
N HIS A 19 -7.08 18.36 1.83
CA HIS A 19 -6.54 18.74 3.14
C HIS A 19 -5.07 18.35 3.31
N ASP A 20 -4.57 17.41 2.48
CA ASP A 20 -3.15 17.10 2.37
C ASP A 20 -2.75 16.59 0.96
N VAL A 21 -1.46 16.29 0.77
CA VAL A 21 -0.90 15.79 -0.51
C VAL A 21 -1.42 14.40 -0.89
N TRP A 22 -1.82 13.62 0.10
CA TRP A 22 -2.26 12.24 -0.09
C TRP A 22 -3.72 12.19 -0.55
N ASP A 23 -4.57 13.12 -0.07
CA ASP A 23 -5.91 13.38 -0.62
C ASP A 23 -5.88 13.70 -2.12
N PHE A 24 -4.86 14.44 -2.57
CA PHE A 24 -4.69 14.79 -3.98
C PHE A 24 -4.22 13.62 -4.85
N LEU A 25 -3.50 12.66 -4.27
CA LEU A 25 -2.96 11.48 -4.96
C LEU A 25 -3.86 10.24 -4.85
N GLY A 26 -4.86 10.28 -3.97
CA GLY A 26 -5.90 9.27 -3.85
C GLY A 26 -6.80 9.23 -5.10
N PRO A 27 -7.05 8.05 -5.71
CA PRO A 27 -7.94 7.89 -6.86
C PRO A 27 -9.42 7.89 -6.45
N SER A 28 -9.81 8.64 -5.41
CA SER A 28 -11.21 8.79 -5.02
C SER A 28 -11.97 9.69 -6.01
N ASP A 29 -13.16 9.23 -6.39
CA ASP A 29 -14.22 9.89 -7.15
C ASP A 29 -13.81 10.88 -8.25
N GLY A 30 -13.33 10.35 -9.37
CA GLY A 30 -13.27 11.13 -10.61
C GLY A 30 -12.22 12.24 -10.62
N ASN A 31 -11.20 12.16 -9.75
CA ASN A 31 -10.02 13.01 -9.83
C ASN A 31 -9.26 12.76 -11.13
N ALA A 32 -9.68 13.45 -12.19
CA ALA A 32 -9.04 13.48 -13.50
C ALA A 32 -7.51 13.60 -13.44
N PRO A 33 -6.90 14.37 -12.50
CA PRO A 33 -5.45 14.45 -12.39
C PRO A 33 -4.77 13.11 -12.04
N VAL A 34 -5.34 12.32 -11.12
CA VAL A 34 -4.76 11.04 -10.69
C VAL A 34 -4.92 9.99 -11.79
N THR A 35 -6.09 9.92 -12.42
CA THR A 35 -6.33 9.02 -13.56
C THR A 35 -5.44 9.37 -14.75
N VAL A 36 -5.24 10.67 -15.04
CA VAL A 36 -4.30 11.14 -16.07
C VAL A 36 -2.86 10.78 -15.68
N LEU A 37 -2.46 10.97 -14.42
CA LEU A 37 -1.12 10.62 -13.94
C LEU A 37 -0.84 9.11 -14.04
N LEU A 38 -1.78 8.27 -13.60
CA LEU A 38 -1.70 6.81 -13.73
C LEU A 38 -1.67 6.39 -15.20
N GLY A 39 -2.52 7.00 -16.05
CA GLY A 39 -2.54 6.76 -17.50
C GLY A 39 -1.21 7.15 -18.17
N VAL A 40 -0.64 8.30 -17.81
CA VAL A 40 0.69 8.74 -18.26
C VAL A 40 1.75 7.76 -17.78
N MET A 41 1.76 7.35 -16.51
CA MET A 41 2.72 6.38 -15.99
C MET A 41 2.65 5.03 -16.71
N VAL A 42 1.45 4.46 -16.89
CA VAL A 42 1.24 3.19 -17.59
C VAL A 42 1.69 3.29 -19.05
N THR A 43 1.31 4.35 -19.76
CA THR A 43 1.73 4.57 -21.16
C THR A 43 3.24 4.80 -21.27
N THR A 44 3.86 5.45 -20.28
CA THR A 44 5.32 5.66 -20.24
C THR A 44 6.06 4.36 -19.99
N VAL A 45 5.62 3.55 -19.03
CA VAL A 45 6.20 2.22 -18.73
C VAL A 45 6.02 1.27 -19.92
N TRP A 46 4.84 1.24 -20.53
CA TRP A 46 4.56 0.41 -21.71
C TRP A 46 5.35 0.88 -22.93
N GLY A 47 5.43 2.20 -23.16
CA GLY A 47 6.23 2.82 -24.20
C GLY A 47 7.73 2.52 -24.05
N LEU A 48 8.27 2.64 -22.83
CA LEU A 48 9.65 2.28 -22.51
C LEU A 48 9.90 0.77 -22.71
N ALA A 49 9.00 -0.09 -22.23
CA ALA A 49 9.11 -1.53 -22.45
C ALA A 49 9.12 -1.87 -23.94
N ARG A 50 8.16 -1.35 -24.71
CA ARG A 50 8.11 -1.54 -26.15
C ARG A 50 9.39 -1.03 -26.84
N TRP A 51 9.86 0.16 -26.46
CA TRP A 51 11.08 0.75 -26.99
C TRP A 51 12.33 -0.11 -26.71
N ILE A 52 12.43 -0.73 -25.52
CA ILE A 52 13.51 -1.67 -25.17
C ILE A 52 13.47 -2.92 -26.07
N PHE A 53 12.29 -3.47 -26.32
CA PHE A 53 12.12 -4.74 -27.05
C PHE A 53 12.14 -4.59 -28.58
N THR A 54 11.76 -3.42 -29.14
CA THR A 54 11.75 -3.20 -30.59
C THR A 54 13.07 -2.64 -31.15
N GLY A 55 14.18 -2.73 -30.41
CA GLY A 55 15.49 -2.24 -30.86
C GLY A 55 15.70 -0.72 -30.73
N GLY A 56 14.89 -0.04 -29.93
CA GLY A 56 15.06 1.40 -29.67
C GLY A 56 16.40 1.73 -29.01
N ALA A 57 16.89 0.85 -28.14
CA ALA A 57 18.22 0.98 -27.53
C ALA A 57 19.35 0.95 -28.57
N THR A 58 19.19 0.17 -29.64
CA THR A 58 20.13 0.08 -30.75
C THR A 58 20.17 1.41 -31.51
N LYS A 59 19.01 2.02 -31.75
CA LYS A 59 18.92 3.35 -32.38
C LYS A 59 19.51 4.49 -31.55
N ILE A 60 19.45 4.46 -30.21
CA ILE A 60 20.12 5.49 -29.39
C ILE A 60 21.65 5.45 -29.56
N VAL A 61 22.21 4.24 -29.70
CA VAL A 61 23.63 4.05 -29.96
C VAL A 61 23.99 4.53 -31.37
N GLU A 62 23.17 4.19 -32.38
CA GLU A 62 23.38 4.61 -33.77
C GLU A 62 23.24 6.13 -33.97
N LEU A 63 22.25 6.76 -33.33
CA LEU A 63 21.95 8.18 -33.50
C LEU A 63 22.83 9.11 -32.65
N GLN A 64 23.74 8.56 -31.84
CA GLN A 64 24.68 9.35 -31.01
C GLN A 64 23.98 10.34 -30.07
N LEU A 65 22.73 10.06 -29.68
CA LEU A 65 21.94 10.91 -28.78
C LEU A 65 22.65 11.15 -27.44
N MET A 66 23.51 10.22 -27.01
CA MET A 66 24.28 10.33 -25.77
C MET A 66 25.45 11.33 -25.85
N ASP A 67 25.98 11.60 -27.05
CA ASP A 67 27.03 12.62 -27.24
C ASP A 67 26.46 14.03 -26.95
N GLN A 68 25.16 14.26 -27.21
CA GLN A 68 24.46 15.51 -26.87
C GLN A 68 24.31 15.74 -25.36
N PHE A 69 24.33 14.66 -24.57
CA PHE A 69 24.28 14.72 -23.10
C PHE A 69 25.68 14.69 -22.46
N GLY A 70 26.76 14.81 -23.25
CA GLY A 70 28.13 14.88 -22.75
C GLY A 70 28.72 13.54 -22.28
N HIS A 71 28.12 12.41 -22.64
CA HIS A 71 28.68 11.09 -22.34
C HIS A 71 29.61 10.60 -23.46
N ARG A 72 30.90 10.35 -23.13
CA ARG A 72 31.88 9.79 -24.09
C ARG A 72 31.42 8.42 -24.63
N ARG A 73 31.45 8.28 -25.96
CA ARG A 73 31.15 7.07 -26.75
C ARG A 73 31.66 5.75 -26.19
N GLU A 74 32.84 5.72 -25.58
CA GLU A 74 33.53 4.49 -25.18
C GLU A 74 32.76 3.66 -24.15
N ASN A 75 31.77 4.24 -23.47
CA ASN A 75 31.08 3.61 -22.34
C ASN A 75 29.62 3.22 -22.59
N VAL A 76 29.04 3.51 -23.75
CA VAL A 76 27.62 3.25 -24.02
C VAL A 76 27.45 2.02 -24.89
N THR A 77 27.12 0.89 -24.27
CA THR A 77 26.75 -0.35 -24.98
C THR A 77 25.24 -0.49 -25.06
N GLU A 78 24.72 -1.13 -26.11
CA GLU A 78 23.28 -1.45 -26.24
C GLU A 78 22.75 -2.15 -24.98
N ARG A 79 23.59 -3.01 -24.38
CA ARG A 79 23.29 -3.73 -23.15
C ARG A 79 23.04 -2.79 -21.96
N ARG A 80 23.85 -1.73 -21.82
CA ARG A 80 23.65 -0.69 -20.80
C ARG A 80 22.36 0.09 -21.05
N GLY A 81 22.08 0.47 -22.29
CA GLY A 81 20.83 1.14 -22.66
C GLY A 81 19.58 0.31 -22.29
N LYS A 82 19.59 -0.99 -22.57
CA LYS A 82 18.51 -1.90 -22.18
C LYS A 82 18.38 -2.03 -20.66
N SER A 83 19.49 -2.09 -19.93
CA SER A 83 19.47 -2.21 -18.46
C SER A 83 18.85 -0.99 -17.76
N VAL A 84 19.14 0.23 -18.24
CA VAL A 84 18.53 1.47 -17.73
C VAL A 84 17.03 1.50 -18.00
N GLY A 85 16.62 1.13 -19.21
CA GLY A 85 15.20 1.04 -19.55
C GLY A 85 14.43 0.04 -18.68
N VAL A 86 15.01 -1.15 -18.43
CA VAL A 86 14.39 -2.17 -17.57
C VAL A 86 14.26 -1.66 -16.13
N ALA A 87 15.29 -1.01 -15.60
CA ALA A 87 15.25 -0.43 -14.26
C ALA A 87 14.18 0.66 -14.12
N MET A 88 14.03 1.53 -15.13
CA MET A 88 12.97 2.55 -15.16
C MET A 88 11.56 1.94 -15.24
N CYS A 89 11.37 0.88 -16.03
CA CYS A 89 10.08 0.17 -16.09
C CYS A 89 9.71 -0.48 -14.77
N ILE A 90 10.68 -1.10 -14.08
CA ILE A 90 10.43 -1.76 -12.79
C ILE A 90 10.16 -0.72 -11.70
N GLY A 91 10.93 0.38 -11.66
CA GLY A 91 10.70 1.47 -10.71
C GLY A 91 9.33 2.13 -10.92
N GLY A 92 8.97 2.42 -12.17
CA GLY A 92 7.66 2.98 -12.51
C GLY A 92 6.50 2.02 -12.22
N GLY A 93 6.67 0.72 -12.51
CA GLY A 93 5.68 -0.31 -12.19
C GLY A 93 5.50 -0.50 -10.68
N ALA A 94 6.58 -0.51 -9.90
CA ALA A 94 6.52 -0.62 -8.44
C ALA A 94 5.86 0.61 -7.81
N PHE A 95 6.18 1.82 -8.28
CA PHE A 95 5.52 3.06 -7.83
C PHE A 95 4.03 3.07 -8.18
N LEU A 96 3.65 2.61 -9.38
CA LEU A 96 2.24 2.46 -9.75
C LEU A 96 1.49 1.50 -8.83
N ILE A 97 2.09 0.34 -8.54
CA ILE A 97 1.50 -0.65 -7.62
C ILE A 97 1.37 -0.04 -6.23
N ASP A 98 2.38 0.68 -5.75
CA ASP A 98 2.36 1.35 -4.46
C ASP A 98 1.27 2.43 -4.38
N CYS A 99 1.14 3.30 -5.39
CA CYS A 99 0.07 4.30 -5.45
C CYS A 99 -1.33 3.66 -5.47
N ILE A 100 -1.51 2.56 -6.20
CA ILE A 100 -2.80 1.83 -6.23
C ILE A 100 -3.07 1.14 -4.89
N ALA A 101 -2.05 0.64 -4.22
CA ALA A 101 -2.21 -0.15 -3.00
C ALA A 101 -2.29 0.71 -1.71
N THR A 102 -1.58 1.83 -1.66
CA THR A 102 -1.58 2.77 -0.52
C THR A 102 -2.79 3.69 -0.52
N SER A 103 -3.35 3.98 -1.69
CA SER A 103 -4.60 4.74 -1.75
C SER A 103 -5.84 3.96 -1.26
N GLY A 104 -5.72 2.66 -1.00
CA GLY A 104 -6.78 1.80 -0.47
C GLY A 104 -6.84 1.70 1.05
N THR A 105 -5.90 2.26 1.81
CA THR A 105 -5.86 2.07 3.27
C THR A 105 -6.74 3.05 4.06
N GLY A 106 -7.22 4.13 3.43
CA GLY A 106 -8.15 5.09 4.04
C GLY A 106 -9.54 5.14 3.40
N GLN A 107 -9.67 4.76 2.13
CA GLN A 107 -10.94 4.79 1.40
C GLN A 107 -11.10 3.51 0.57
N ARG A 108 -12.24 2.84 0.79
CA ARG A 108 -12.66 1.59 0.15
C ARG A 108 -12.35 1.60 -1.35
N ASN A 109 -11.73 0.51 -1.86
CA ASN A 109 -11.46 0.29 -3.27
C ASN A 109 -12.61 0.81 -4.18
N PRO A 110 -12.38 1.80 -5.07
CA PRO A 110 -13.44 2.33 -5.94
C PRO A 110 -13.95 1.28 -6.94
N LEU A 111 -13.17 0.23 -7.22
CA LEU A 111 -13.61 -0.89 -8.07
C LEU A 111 -14.58 -1.85 -7.36
N MET A 112 -14.70 -1.78 -6.03
CA MET A 112 -15.80 -2.39 -5.25
C MET A 112 -17.01 -1.45 -5.12
N HIS A 113 -16.86 -0.14 -5.37
CA HIS A 113 -17.96 0.83 -5.28
C HIS A 113 -19.01 0.64 -6.38
N LEU A 114 -18.63 0.08 -7.54
CA LEU A 114 -19.60 -0.28 -8.59
C LEU A 114 -20.54 -1.43 -8.18
N THR A 115 -20.30 -2.10 -7.05
CA THR A 115 -21.24 -3.07 -6.44
C THR A 115 -21.63 -2.71 -5.01
N SER A 116 -21.22 -1.57 -4.46
CA SER A 116 -21.49 -1.19 -3.05
C SER A 116 -22.41 0.03 -2.86
N ASP A 117 -23.25 0.35 -3.84
CA ASP A 117 -24.50 1.12 -3.60
C ASP A 117 -25.57 0.28 -2.89
N ILE A 118 -25.15 -0.77 -2.17
CA ILE A 118 -25.95 -1.36 -1.11
C ILE A 118 -25.84 -0.35 0.04
N ALA A 119 -26.89 0.46 0.22
CA ALA A 119 -27.07 1.29 1.40
C ALA A 119 -26.55 0.53 2.64
N PRO A 120 -25.82 1.20 3.56
CA PRO A 120 -25.31 0.53 4.76
C PRO A 120 -26.43 -0.32 5.33
N VAL A 121 -26.22 -1.63 5.42
CA VAL A 121 -27.23 -2.55 5.94
C VAL A 121 -27.40 -2.17 7.40
N VAL A 122 -28.33 -1.26 7.66
CA VAL A 122 -28.80 -0.93 9.00
C VAL A 122 -29.65 -2.12 9.38
N SER A 123 -29.15 -2.89 10.34
CA SER A 123 -29.92 -3.97 10.92
C SER A 123 -31.18 -3.38 11.56
N GLY A 124 -32.28 -4.14 11.61
CA GLY A 124 -33.57 -3.65 12.09
C GLY A 124 -33.56 -3.17 13.56
N ASP A 125 -32.45 -3.35 14.26
CA ASP A 125 -32.14 -2.92 15.62
C ASP A 125 -31.36 -1.58 15.69
N GLY A 126 -31.15 -0.88 14.57
CA GLY A 126 -30.50 0.45 14.54
C GLY A 126 -28.98 0.41 14.55
N TYR A 127 -28.37 -0.76 14.32
CA TYR A 127 -26.92 -0.89 14.19
C TYR A 127 -26.49 -0.89 12.71
N ARG A 128 -25.40 -0.18 12.42
CA ARG A 128 -24.74 -0.18 11.11
C ARG A 128 -23.47 -1.01 11.16
N ILE A 129 -23.33 -1.96 10.24
CA ILE A 129 -22.08 -2.71 10.04
C ILE A 129 -21.02 -1.77 9.49
N VAL A 130 -19.95 -1.55 10.28
CA VAL A 130 -18.81 -0.73 9.84
C VAL A 130 -17.66 -1.59 9.33
N PHE A 131 -17.45 -2.74 9.95
CA PHE A 131 -16.45 -3.71 9.54
C PHE A 131 -17.00 -5.13 9.65
N ASP A 132 -16.66 -5.96 8.68
CA ASP A 132 -16.98 -7.38 8.65
C ASP A 132 -15.87 -8.14 7.95
N TYR A 133 -15.18 -9.01 8.68
CA TYR A 133 -14.10 -9.85 8.21
C TYR A 133 -14.49 -10.71 7.00
N ALA A 134 -15.75 -11.15 6.93
CA ALA A 134 -16.24 -11.96 5.81
C ALA A 134 -16.23 -11.18 4.48
N ASN A 135 -16.39 -9.85 4.55
CA ASN A 135 -16.52 -8.97 3.40
C ASN A 135 -15.27 -8.11 3.13
N SER A 136 -14.43 -7.88 4.14
CA SER A 136 -13.26 -6.99 4.02
C SER A 136 -12.13 -7.59 3.18
N GLY A 137 -12.08 -8.92 3.04
CA GLY A 137 -10.94 -9.61 2.42
C GLY A 137 -9.62 -9.33 3.17
N PHE A 138 -8.50 -9.58 2.51
CA PHE A 138 -7.18 -9.22 3.05
C PHE A 138 -6.97 -7.71 2.90
N ALA A 139 -7.07 -6.92 3.98
CA ALA A 139 -6.89 -5.47 3.93
C ALA A 139 -5.44 -5.04 3.57
N ASN A 140 -4.46 -5.92 3.80
CA ASN A 140 -3.03 -5.59 3.77
C ASN A 140 -2.29 -5.97 2.47
N TRP A 141 -2.97 -5.98 1.32
CA TRP A 141 -2.36 -6.36 0.03
C TRP A 141 -1.12 -5.53 -0.33
N ALA A 142 -1.09 -4.24 0.04
CA ALA A 142 0.02 -3.34 -0.26
C ALA A 142 1.36 -3.85 0.31
N VAL A 143 1.36 -4.23 1.59
CA VAL A 143 2.58 -4.71 2.25
C VAL A 143 3.02 -6.07 1.71
N LEU A 144 2.05 -6.95 1.38
CA LEU A 144 2.37 -8.21 0.71
C LEU A 144 2.92 -8.01 -0.70
N ALA A 145 2.45 -6.99 -1.44
CA ALA A 145 2.91 -6.70 -2.81
C ALA A 145 4.32 -6.07 -2.84
N PHE A 146 4.71 -5.35 -1.78
CA PHE A 146 6.02 -4.71 -1.68
C PHE A 146 7.18 -5.72 -1.70
N GLY A 147 7.04 -6.85 -1.01
CA GLY A 147 8.06 -7.90 -0.96
C GLY A 147 8.47 -8.46 -2.33
N PRO A 148 7.52 -8.98 -3.13
CA PRO A 148 7.77 -9.43 -4.50
C PRO A 148 8.41 -8.35 -5.40
N CYS A 149 8.04 -7.08 -5.22
CA CYS A 149 8.67 -5.98 -5.94
C CYS A 149 10.16 -5.84 -5.57
N LEU A 150 10.52 -5.88 -4.28
CA LEU A 150 11.91 -5.89 -3.83
C LEU A 150 12.70 -7.08 -4.39
N VAL A 151 12.08 -8.27 -4.43
CA VAL A 151 12.69 -9.47 -5.00
C VAL A 151 12.92 -9.30 -6.51
N ALA A 152 11.95 -8.78 -7.25
CA ALA A 152 12.08 -8.52 -8.68
C ALA A 152 13.22 -7.52 -8.97
N VAL A 153 13.29 -6.43 -8.21
CA VAL A 153 14.41 -5.47 -8.27
C VAL A 153 15.73 -6.17 -7.98
N GLY A 154 15.79 -6.98 -6.92
CA GLY A 154 16.99 -7.74 -6.56
C GLY A 154 17.46 -8.69 -7.67
N ILE A 155 16.53 -9.39 -8.32
CA ILE A 155 16.83 -10.28 -9.47
C ILE A 155 17.45 -9.47 -10.61
N VAL A 156 16.90 -8.30 -10.94
CA VAL A 156 17.44 -7.41 -11.98
C VAL A 156 18.83 -6.91 -11.60
N VAL A 157 19.03 -6.46 -10.36
CA VAL A 157 20.34 -6.00 -9.88
C VAL A 157 21.38 -7.12 -9.95
N VAL A 158 21.04 -8.37 -9.58
CA VAL A 158 21.91 -9.55 -9.70
C VAL A 158 22.22 -9.87 -11.17
N ARG A 159 21.21 -9.78 -12.04
CA ARG A 159 21.30 -10.13 -13.47
C ARG A 159 22.14 -9.14 -14.28
N PHE A 160 22.14 -7.86 -13.91
CA PHE A 160 22.84 -6.78 -14.60
C PHE A 160 24.03 -6.22 -13.79
N ARG A 161 24.49 -6.90 -12.74
CA ARG A 161 25.55 -6.42 -11.83
C ARG A 161 26.86 -5.96 -12.50
N ASN A 162 27.21 -6.54 -13.65
CA ASN A 162 28.42 -6.18 -14.40
C ASN A 162 28.22 -4.92 -15.26
N ASP A 163 26.97 -4.63 -15.63
CA ASP A 163 26.60 -3.55 -16.54
C ASP A 163 26.26 -2.25 -15.79
N LEU A 164 25.85 -2.35 -14.52
CA LEU A 164 25.51 -1.21 -13.66
C LEU A 164 26.70 -0.24 -13.47
N PRO A 165 26.54 1.07 -13.73
CA PRO A 165 27.60 2.07 -13.65
C PRO A 165 27.87 2.53 -12.21
N VAL A 166 27.94 1.60 -11.26
CA VAL A 166 28.18 1.94 -9.84
C VAL A 166 29.69 2.05 -9.63
N GLN A 167 30.15 3.22 -9.21
CA GLN A 167 31.54 3.46 -8.78
C GLN A 167 31.78 2.88 -7.38
N ALA A 168 31.62 1.58 -7.23
CA ALA A 168 31.86 0.86 -5.97
C ALA A 168 33.09 -0.04 -6.08
N PRO A 169 33.76 -0.34 -4.94
CA PRO A 169 34.85 -1.31 -4.89
C PRO A 169 34.47 -2.65 -5.54
N ALA A 170 35.43 -3.30 -6.21
CA ALA A 170 35.18 -4.52 -7.00
C ALA A 170 34.53 -5.65 -6.20
N PHE A 171 34.85 -5.76 -4.90
CA PHE A 171 34.21 -6.70 -3.99
C PHE A 171 32.72 -6.40 -3.80
N MET A 172 32.36 -5.15 -3.56
CA MET A 172 30.97 -4.74 -3.32
C MET A 172 30.10 -5.00 -4.55
N ARG A 173 30.60 -4.74 -5.76
CA ARG A 173 29.89 -5.05 -7.02
C ARG A 173 29.56 -6.54 -7.19
N LYS A 174 30.40 -7.43 -6.64
CA LYS A 174 30.19 -8.88 -6.72
C LYS A 174 29.26 -9.40 -5.64
N VAL A 175 29.33 -8.86 -4.42
CA VAL A 175 28.64 -9.42 -3.24
C VAL A 175 27.32 -8.72 -2.96
N PHE A 176 27.26 -7.40 -3.07
CA PHE A 176 26.10 -6.59 -2.68
C PHE A 176 24.78 -7.03 -3.35
N PRO A 177 24.72 -7.28 -4.67
CA PRO A 177 23.47 -7.73 -5.32
C PRO A 177 22.88 -8.99 -4.71
N PHE A 178 23.72 -9.97 -4.35
CA PHE A 178 23.27 -11.23 -3.77
C PHE A 178 22.83 -11.04 -2.32
N VAL A 179 23.53 -10.21 -1.55
CA VAL A 179 23.12 -9.86 -0.18
C VAL A 179 21.77 -9.14 -0.19
N TRP A 180 21.58 -8.17 -1.09
CA TRP A 180 20.31 -7.47 -1.28
C TRP A 180 19.17 -8.43 -1.66
N LEU A 181 19.40 -9.31 -2.63
CA LEU A 181 18.38 -10.28 -3.05
C LEU A 181 18.05 -11.27 -1.92
N GLY A 182 19.07 -11.76 -1.19
CA GLY A 182 18.87 -12.62 -0.04
C GLY A 182 18.04 -11.94 1.05
N PHE A 183 18.36 -10.68 1.36
CA PHE A 183 17.57 -9.86 2.28
C PHE A 183 16.13 -9.68 1.80
N ALA A 184 15.91 -9.35 0.52
CA ALA A 184 14.57 -9.17 -0.03
C ALA A 184 13.72 -10.44 0.05
N ILE A 185 14.30 -11.60 -0.27
CA ILE A 185 13.62 -12.91 -0.16
C ILE A 185 13.30 -13.21 1.31
N MET A 186 14.28 -13.06 2.21
CA MET A 186 14.12 -13.31 3.64
C MET A 186 13.02 -12.42 4.24
N TRP A 187 13.07 -11.11 3.97
CA TRP A 187 12.07 -10.15 4.44
C TRP A 187 10.67 -10.51 3.94
N THR A 188 10.54 -10.81 2.64
CA THR A 188 9.27 -11.21 2.03
C THR A 188 8.71 -12.48 2.68
N ALA A 189 9.56 -13.49 2.92
CA ALA A 189 9.14 -14.73 3.56
C ALA A 189 8.69 -14.52 5.02
N ILE A 190 9.41 -13.69 5.80
CA ILE A 190 9.04 -13.36 7.18
C ILE A 190 7.72 -12.61 7.21
N ALA A 191 7.58 -11.53 6.43
CA ALA A 191 6.36 -10.71 6.39
C ALA A 191 5.14 -11.51 5.91
N PHE A 192 5.33 -12.36 4.90
CA PHE A 192 4.28 -13.26 4.43
C PHE A 192 3.91 -14.30 5.49
N GLY A 193 4.91 -14.95 6.10
CA GLY A 193 4.70 -15.98 7.11
C GLY A 193 3.98 -15.46 8.35
N SER A 194 4.38 -14.29 8.86
CA SER A 194 3.74 -13.68 10.03
C SER A 194 2.28 -13.35 9.75
N THR A 195 2.00 -12.70 8.62
CA THR A 195 0.65 -12.26 8.26
C THR A 195 -0.26 -13.44 7.92
N TYR A 196 0.27 -14.42 7.17
CA TYR A 196 -0.47 -15.63 6.81
C TYR A 196 -0.84 -16.45 8.05
N GLY A 197 0.10 -16.60 8.99
CA GLY A 197 -0.15 -17.33 10.24
C GLY A 197 -1.30 -16.74 11.04
N THR A 198 -1.28 -15.42 11.28
CA THR A 198 -2.35 -14.74 12.02
C THR A 198 -3.71 -14.87 11.35
N THR A 199 -3.77 -14.71 10.02
CA THR A 199 -5.04 -14.80 9.29
C THR A 199 -5.54 -16.24 9.21
N HIS A 200 -4.65 -17.22 9.09
CA HIS A 200 -5.04 -18.62 9.09
C HIS A 200 -5.60 -19.05 10.45
N CYS A 201 -4.94 -18.68 11.55
CA CYS A 201 -5.44 -18.95 12.90
C CYS A 201 -6.81 -18.28 13.15
N LEU A 202 -6.96 -17.01 12.76
CA LEU A 202 -8.22 -16.29 12.89
C LEU A 202 -9.34 -16.95 12.06
N ARG A 203 -9.03 -17.35 10.82
CA ARG A 203 -9.98 -18.04 9.95
C ARG A 203 -10.38 -19.40 10.51
N SER A 204 -9.44 -20.17 11.05
CA SER A 204 -9.75 -21.46 11.68
C SER A 204 -10.60 -21.29 12.94
N ALA A 205 -10.33 -20.28 13.77
CA ALA A 205 -11.11 -19.99 14.96
C ALA A 205 -12.55 -19.56 14.61
N ILE A 206 -12.72 -18.73 13.58
CA ILE A 206 -14.04 -18.36 13.05
C ILE A 206 -14.79 -19.61 12.55
N ALA A 207 -14.11 -20.48 11.78
CA ALA A 207 -14.72 -21.70 11.26
C ALA A 207 -15.06 -22.71 12.37
N ALA A 208 -14.30 -22.72 13.47
CA ALA A 208 -14.56 -23.52 14.65
C ALA A 208 -15.69 -22.96 15.54
N GLY A 209 -16.22 -21.78 15.24
CA GLY A 209 -17.29 -21.14 16.02
C GLY A 209 -16.80 -20.49 17.31
N GLU A 210 -15.51 -20.15 17.41
CA GLU A 210 -14.91 -19.52 18.60
C GLU A 210 -15.22 -18.02 18.72
N VAL A 211 -16.03 -17.48 17.80
CA VAL A 211 -16.43 -16.08 17.79
C VAL A 211 -17.31 -15.77 18.98
N ARG A 212 -16.92 -14.77 19.77
CA ARG A 212 -17.69 -14.21 20.87
C ARG A 212 -18.31 -12.89 20.45
N MET A 213 -19.47 -12.58 21.01
CA MET A 213 -20.17 -11.32 20.76
C MET A 213 -20.38 -10.60 22.08
N VAL A 214 -20.08 -9.29 22.09
CA VAL A 214 -20.40 -8.40 23.19
C VAL A 214 -21.10 -7.16 22.63
N GLU A 215 -22.15 -6.74 23.33
CA GLU A 215 -22.93 -5.54 23.01
C GLU A 215 -22.97 -4.63 24.22
N GLY A 216 -22.87 -3.33 24.00
CA GLY A 216 -22.97 -2.33 25.06
C GLY A 216 -22.32 -1.00 24.68
N GLU A 217 -22.25 -0.10 25.65
CA GLU A 217 -21.60 1.19 25.47
C GLU A 217 -20.08 1.09 25.51
N VAL A 218 -19.42 1.83 24.62
CA VAL A 218 -17.97 2.01 24.64
C VAL A 218 -17.55 2.76 25.91
N SER A 219 -16.74 2.11 26.72
CA SER A 219 -16.15 2.63 27.96
C SER A 219 -14.63 2.55 27.91
N ALA A 220 -13.94 3.26 28.82
CA ALA A 220 -12.48 3.30 28.89
C ALA A 220 -11.79 3.51 27.52
N PHE A 221 -12.32 4.46 26.74
CA PHE A 221 -11.82 4.78 25.42
C PHE A 221 -10.53 5.61 25.52
N GLU A 222 -9.43 5.02 25.08
CA GLU A 222 -8.09 5.61 25.04
C GLU A 222 -7.68 5.77 23.58
N PRO A 223 -7.91 6.96 22.97
CA PRO A 223 -7.57 7.18 21.56
C PRO A 223 -6.06 7.16 21.35
N MET A 224 -5.65 6.71 20.16
CA MET A 224 -4.25 6.84 19.75
C MET A 224 -3.85 8.34 19.70
N PRO A 225 -2.73 8.76 20.31
CA PRO A 225 -2.24 10.13 20.17
C PRO A 225 -1.83 10.39 18.71
N TYR A 226 -2.14 11.58 18.20
CA TYR A 226 -1.91 11.96 16.80
C TYR A 226 -0.47 11.74 16.29
N ALA A 227 0.53 11.83 17.19
CA ALA A 227 1.93 11.66 16.85
C ALA A 227 2.44 10.21 16.90
N GLY A 228 1.59 9.21 17.21
CA GLY A 228 2.04 7.93 17.76
C GLY A 228 1.74 6.67 16.96
N HIS A 229 2.49 5.61 17.31
CA HIS A 229 2.26 4.20 16.98
C HIS A 229 1.70 3.43 18.18
N ALA A 230 0.95 4.10 19.07
CA ALA A 230 0.41 3.48 20.27
C ALA A 230 -0.85 2.66 19.94
N MET A 231 -1.21 1.71 20.79
CA MET A 231 -2.49 1.00 20.64
C MET A 231 -3.64 1.93 21.07
N GLU A 232 -4.66 2.06 20.24
CA GLU A 232 -5.97 2.56 20.65
C GLU A 232 -6.69 1.45 21.42
N ARG A 233 -7.39 1.81 22.49
CA ARG A 233 -8.06 0.82 23.33
C ARG A 233 -9.46 1.29 23.71
N PHE A 234 -10.38 0.34 23.78
CA PHE A 234 -11.71 0.56 24.35
C PHE A 234 -12.24 -0.70 24.99
N CYS A 235 -13.26 -0.57 25.84
CA CYS A 235 -13.93 -1.69 26.47
C CYS A 235 -15.44 -1.64 26.26
N VAL A 236 -16.06 -2.81 26.14
CA VAL A 236 -17.52 -3.00 26.08
C VAL A 236 -17.88 -4.00 27.17
N GLY A 237 -18.55 -3.53 28.22
CA GLY A 237 -18.75 -4.33 29.43
C GLY A 237 -17.42 -4.71 30.09
N GLN A 238 -17.08 -6.00 30.07
CA GLN A 238 -15.83 -6.53 30.66
C GLN A 238 -14.75 -6.87 29.60
N ALA A 239 -15.08 -6.82 28.31
CA ALA A 239 -14.13 -7.11 27.24
C ALA A 239 -13.44 -5.81 26.79
N CYS A 240 -12.13 -5.85 26.62
CA CYS A 240 -11.34 -4.71 26.14
C CYS A 240 -10.56 -5.10 24.89
N PHE A 241 -10.50 -4.18 23.93
CA PHE A 241 -9.93 -4.42 22.61
C PHE A 241 -8.82 -3.39 22.32
N PRO A 242 -7.54 -3.80 22.36
CA PRO A 242 -6.45 -2.98 21.86
C PRO A 242 -6.30 -3.17 20.34
N TYR A 243 -6.23 -2.09 19.58
CA TYR A 243 -5.96 -2.14 18.14
C TYR A 243 -5.16 -0.94 17.65
N SER A 244 -4.55 -1.06 16.47
CA SER A 244 -3.78 0.00 15.84
C SER A 244 -3.70 -0.23 14.34
N ASP A 245 -3.79 0.84 13.57
CA ASP A 245 -3.61 0.86 12.11
C ASP A 245 -2.21 0.39 11.68
N TYR A 246 -1.23 0.45 12.59
CA TYR A 246 0.13 -0.07 12.37
C TYR A 246 0.29 -1.56 12.67
N VAL A 247 -0.70 -2.19 13.31
CA VAL A 247 -0.68 -3.64 13.55
C VAL A 247 -1.31 -4.35 12.36
N MET A 248 -0.50 -5.18 11.70
CA MET A 248 -0.94 -6.01 10.59
C MET A 248 -1.78 -7.17 11.13
N THR A 249 -3.08 -6.97 11.24
CA THR A 249 -4.04 -8.00 11.65
C THR A 249 -5.08 -8.25 10.56
N GLY A 250 -5.75 -9.40 10.64
CA GLY A 250 -6.95 -9.66 9.84
C GLY A 250 -8.20 -8.97 10.40
N GLY A 251 -8.18 -8.52 11.66
CA GLY A 251 -9.31 -7.85 12.30
C GLY A 251 -9.40 -6.36 12.01
N PHE A 252 -10.42 -5.73 12.60
CA PHE A 252 -10.58 -4.28 12.57
C PHE A 252 -9.43 -3.59 13.30
N ASN A 253 -8.84 -2.57 12.66
CA ASN A 253 -7.69 -1.86 13.21
C ASN A 253 -7.68 -0.35 12.90
N ASN A 254 -8.80 0.24 12.46
CA ASN A 254 -8.86 1.65 12.07
C ASN A 254 -9.04 2.57 13.30
N THR A 255 -7.99 3.33 13.66
CA THR A 255 -7.92 4.21 14.83
C THR A 255 -8.68 5.51 14.64
N ALA A 256 -9.17 6.12 15.74
CA ALA A 256 -9.92 7.36 15.68
C ALA A 256 -9.12 8.54 15.10
N SER A 257 -7.80 8.57 15.32
CA SER A 257 -6.88 9.56 14.74
C SER A 257 -6.83 9.50 13.20
N HIS A 258 -7.15 8.34 12.61
CA HIS A 258 -7.21 8.11 11.16
C HIS A 258 -8.66 7.96 10.66
N GLY A 259 -9.63 8.50 11.39
CA GLY A 259 -11.04 8.52 10.97
C GLY A 259 -11.84 7.28 11.36
N GLY A 260 -11.33 6.45 12.27
CA GLY A 260 -12.05 5.30 12.81
C GLY A 260 -13.44 5.65 13.38
N PRO A 261 -14.44 4.77 13.27
CA PRO A 261 -15.84 4.99 13.65
C PRO A 261 -16.13 4.94 15.16
N ILE A 262 -15.23 4.39 15.98
CA ILE A 262 -15.49 4.15 17.42
C ILE A 262 -15.41 5.48 18.18
N ARG A 263 -16.38 5.70 19.08
CA ARG A 263 -16.49 6.90 19.91
C ARG A 263 -16.88 6.49 21.34
N ALA A 264 -16.37 7.22 22.32
CA ALA A 264 -16.70 6.99 23.74
C ALA A 264 -18.21 7.17 24.01
N GLY A 265 -18.81 6.25 24.77
CA GLY A 265 -20.22 6.29 25.16
C GLY A 265 -21.21 6.03 24.01
N TRP A 266 -20.76 5.43 22.91
CA TRP A 266 -21.64 4.97 21.83
C TRP A 266 -21.97 3.49 22.01
N PRO A 267 -23.21 3.05 21.73
CA PRO A 267 -23.54 1.63 21.69
C PRO A 267 -22.87 0.95 20.49
N VAL A 268 -22.23 -0.19 20.76
CA VAL A 268 -21.57 -1.00 19.74
C VAL A 268 -21.87 -2.49 19.96
N ARG A 269 -21.88 -3.24 18.87
CA ARG A 269 -21.84 -4.71 18.89
C ARG A 269 -20.55 -5.17 18.26
N VAL A 270 -19.75 -5.90 19.04
CA VAL A 270 -18.42 -6.36 18.67
C VAL A 270 -18.43 -7.87 18.65
N ASN A 271 -18.14 -8.45 17.48
CA ASN A 271 -17.81 -9.87 17.37
C ASN A 271 -16.29 -9.99 17.29
N TYR A 272 -15.71 -10.88 18.10
CA TYR A 272 -14.28 -11.00 18.27
C TYR A 272 -13.84 -12.45 18.49
N VAL A 273 -12.57 -12.71 18.20
CA VAL A 273 -11.85 -13.93 18.59
C VAL A 273 -10.64 -13.47 19.39
N ASP A 274 -10.50 -13.98 20.62
CA ASP A 274 -9.54 -13.48 21.61
C ASP A 274 -9.68 -11.97 21.88
N ASP A 275 -8.81 -11.14 21.33
CA ASP A 275 -8.84 -9.68 21.36
C ASP A 275 -9.01 -9.05 19.96
N VAL A 276 -9.10 -9.87 18.91
CA VAL A 276 -9.20 -9.45 17.52
C VAL A 276 -10.66 -9.28 17.11
N ILE A 277 -11.01 -8.06 16.72
CA ILE A 277 -12.36 -7.70 16.26
C ILE A 277 -12.57 -8.23 14.84
N VAL A 278 -13.53 -9.13 14.66
CA VAL A 278 -13.88 -9.72 13.35
C VAL A 278 -15.12 -9.09 12.72
N LYS A 279 -16.01 -8.50 13.51
CA LYS A 279 -17.14 -7.71 13.02
C LYS A 279 -17.44 -6.59 13.99
N LEU A 280 -17.61 -5.37 13.49
CA LEU A 280 -17.94 -4.18 14.27
C LEU A 280 -19.20 -3.53 13.73
N GLU A 281 -20.18 -3.38 14.61
CA GLU A 281 -21.43 -2.68 14.34
C GLU A 281 -21.56 -1.51 15.33
N VAL A 282 -21.95 -0.34 14.83
CA VAL A 282 -22.07 0.89 15.62
C VAL A 282 -23.51 1.40 15.46
N ALA A 283 -24.13 1.83 16.56
CA ALA A 283 -25.47 2.40 16.52
C ALA A 283 -25.53 3.65 15.61
N THR A 284 -26.63 3.82 14.87
CA THR A 284 -26.82 4.98 13.98
C THR A 284 -27.27 6.24 14.73
N GLU A 285 -27.91 6.06 15.87
CA GLU A 285 -28.41 7.13 16.75
C GLU A 285 -27.99 6.83 18.18
N LYS A 286 -27.87 7.88 19.00
CA LYS A 286 -27.56 7.79 20.42
C LYS A 286 -28.81 7.96 21.25
#